data_AF-A0A920TBY6-F1
#
_entry.id   AF-A0A920TBY6-F1
#
_cell.length_a   1.000
_cell.length_b   1.000
_cell.length_c   1.000
_cell.angle_alpha   90.00
_cell.angle_beta   90.00
_cell.angle_gamma   90.00
#
_symmetry.space_group_name_H-M   'P 1'
#
loop_
_entity.id
_entity.type
_entity.pdbx_description
1 polymer ?
#
loop_
_entity_poly.entity_id
_entity_poly.type
_entity_poly.pdbx_seq_one_letter_code
_entity_poly.pdbx_strand_id
1 'polypeptide(L)'
;MAGYNIHQEYYLNDSGSQINKFHTSIELRYRELLGESIEMPEDTYPGQDIIDISTKIKNIYGDIFLNSDLEKAQKEMFPLATELVLEGILEDVTTLGIRFDEWFSEKSLVENGKLENCIKTLEEQGALLQKKMAPRGYYLPSLAKKKIMCL
;
A
#
# COMPACT_ATOMS: atom_id res chain seq x y z
N MET A 1 -33.18 -9.40 7.97
CA MET A 1 -32.34 -9.04 6.80
C MET A 1 -33.25 -8.52 5.69
N ALA A 2 -32.86 -7.44 4.99
CA ALA A 2 -33.69 -6.73 4.01
C ALA A 2 -33.67 -7.34 2.58
N GLY A 3 -33.15 -8.56 2.41
CA GLY A 3 -33.17 -9.30 1.13
C GLY A 3 -32.14 -8.88 0.09
N TYR A 4 -31.23 -7.95 0.39
CA TYR A 4 -30.16 -7.56 -0.52
C TYR A 4 -29.03 -8.59 -0.53
N ASN A 5 -28.44 -8.81 -1.72
CA ASN A 5 -27.17 -9.49 -1.84
C ASN A 5 -26.05 -8.47 -1.54
N ILE A 6 -25.23 -8.74 -0.54
CA ILE A 6 -24.15 -7.84 -0.09
C ILE A 6 -22.83 -8.48 -0.53
N HIS A 7 -21.97 -7.68 -1.15
CA HIS A 7 -20.57 -8.03 -1.43
C HIS A 7 -19.68 -7.13 -0.57
N GLN A 8 -18.78 -7.72 0.20
CA GLN A 8 -17.88 -7.02 1.11
C GLN A 8 -16.46 -7.04 0.55
N GLU A 9 -15.93 -5.86 0.22
CA GLU A 9 -14.58 -5.71 -0.34
C GLU A 9 -13.66 -5.00 0.66
N TYR A 10 -12.42 -5.46 0.79
CA TYR A 10 -11.35 -4.75 1.48
C TYR A 10 -10.45 -4.08 0.45
N TYR A 11 -10.35 -2.74 0.46
CA TYR A 11 -9.50 -1.98 -0.45
C TYR A 11 -8.08 -1.82 0.11
N LEU A 12 -7.08 -2.36 -0.59
CA LEU A 12 -5.67 -2.30 -0.25
C LEU A 12 -5.00 -1.12 -0.94
N ASN A 13 -4.51 -0.17 -0.14
CA ASN A 13 -3.65 0.93 -0.60
C ASN A 13 -2.20 0.46 -0.75
N ASP A 14 -1.95 -0.54 -1.60
CA ASP A 14 -0.65 -1.19 -1.78
C ASP A 14 0.22 -0.52 -2.85
N SER A 15 -0.06 0.76 -3.13
CA SER A 15 0.64 1.57 -4.12
C SER A 15 1.01 2.96 -3.60
N GLY A 16 1.94 3.64 -4.28
CA GLY A 16 2.28 5.03 -3.99
C GLY A 16 3.30 5.25 -2.87
N SER A 17 3.27 6.44 -2.25
CA SER A 17 4.32 6.87 -1.32
C SER A 17 4.22 6.20 0.06
N GLN A 18 3.03 5.79 0.48
CA GLN A 18 2.83 5.17 1.79
C GLN A 18 3.46 3.77 1.86
N ILE A 19 3.27 2.95 0.81
CA ILE A 19 3.88 1.62 0.76
C ILE A 19 5.41 1.70 0.71
N ASN A 20 5.97 2.70 0.01
CA ASN A 20 7.41 2.95 0.01
C ASN A 20 7.94 3.31 1.40
N LYS A 21 7.23 4.18 2.14
CA LYS A 21 7.60 4.50 3.54
C LYS A 21 7.56 3.26 4.42
N PHE A 22 6.53 2.43 4.27
CA PHE A 22 6.43 1.15 4.96
C PHE A 22 7.63 0.24 4.66
N HIS A 23 7.95 0.00 3.39
CA HIS A 23 9.09 -0.81 2.95
C HIS A 23 10.42 -0.28 3.47
N THR A 24 10.67 1.02 3.39
CA THR A 24 11.87 1.65 3.97
C THR A 24 11.95 1.45 5.47
N SER A 25 10.82 1.53 6.18
CA SER A 25 10.77 1.33 7.64
C SER A 25 11.14 -0.11 8.01
N ILE A 26 10.64 -1.09 7.24
CA ILE A 26 10.96 -2.51 7.42
C ILE A 26 12.45 -2.78 7.18
N GLU A 27 13.02 -2.26 6.10
CA GLU A 27 14.43 -2.43 5.75
C GLU A 27 15.35 -1.86 6.84
N LEU A 28 15.11 -0.63 7.26
CA LEU A 28 15.91 0.03 8.29
C LEU A 28 15.83 -0.72 9.62
N ARG A 29 14.62 -1.14 10.02
CA ARG A 29 14.44 -1.90 11.25
C ARG A 29 15.08 -3.29 11.16
N TYR A 30 15.01 -3.95 10.02
CA TYR A 30 15.66 -5.25 9.79
C TYR A 30 17.19 -5.14 9.99
N ARG A 31 17.82 -4.11 9.41
CA ARG A 31 19.26 -3.85 9.58
C ARG A 31 19.63 -3.49 11.02
N GLU A 32 18.81 -2.68 11.69
CA GLU A 32 18.99 -2.33 13.10
C GLU A 32 18.93 -3.59 13.99
N LEU A 33 17.96 -4.48 13.74
CA LEU A 33 17.83 -5.77 14.44
C LEU A 33 19.02 -6.72 14.22
N LEU A 34 19.82 -6.49 13.19
CA LEU A 34 21.05 -7.24 12.89
C LEU A 34 22.32 -6.57 13.45
N GLY A 35 22.16 -5.48 14.20
CA GLY A 35 23.23 -4.83 14.94
C GLY A 35 23.82 -3.59 14.27
N GLU A 36 23.24 -3.11 13.17
CA GLU A 36 23.59 -1.80 12.65
C GLU A 36 23.06 -0.68 13.55
N SER A 37 23.88 0.34 13.78
CA SER A 37 23.45 1.54 14.50
C SER A 37 22.71 2.46 13.54
N ILE A 38 21.37 2.40 13.54
CA ILE A 38 20.50 3.19 12.66
C ILE A 38 19.67 4.16 13.47
N GLU A 39 19.68 5.43 13.08
CA GLU A 39 18.72 6.42 13.57
C GLU A 39 17.53 6.44 12.61
N MET A 40 16.34 6.07 13.12
CA MET A 40 15.13 6.01 12.31
C MET A 40 14.73 7.43 11.83
N PRO A 41 14.62 7.68 10.52
CA PRO A 41 14.19 8.98 10.00
C PRO A 41 12.75 9.33 10.42
N GLU A 42 12.43 10.62 10.54
CA GLU A 42 11.06 11.06 10.87
C GLU A 42 10.01 10.60 9.85
N ASP A 43 10.41 10.43 8.58
CA ASP A 43 9.52 9.98 7.49
C ASP A 43 9.44 8.45 7.37
N THR A 44 9.48 7.76 8.52
CA THR A 44 9.30 6.30 8.63
C THR A 44 8.23 5.96 9.65
N TYR A 45 7.75 4.73 9.59
CA TYR A 45 6.87 4.16 10.62
C TYR A 45 7.74 3.56 11.74
N PRO A 46 7.63 4.03 12.99
CA PRO A 46 8.46 3.56 14.10
C PRO A 46 7.78 2.49 14.97
N GLY A 47 6.52 2.13 14.65
CA GLY A 47 5.65 1.34 15.53
C GLY A 47 6.12 -0.09 15.80
N GLN A 48 5.51 -0.71 16.82
CA GLN A 48 5.79 -2.11 17.19
C GLN A 48 5.55 -3.08 16.03
N ASP A 49 4.52 -2.83 15.22
CA ASP A 49 4.21 -3.67 14.04
C ASP A 49 5.41 -3.78 13.09
N ILE A 50 6.15 -2.68 12.88
CA ILE A 50 7.36 -2.66 12.04
C ILE A 50 8.45 -3.54 12.65
N ILE A 51 8.63 -3.47 13.97
CA ILE A 51 9.59 -4.32 14.69
C ILE A 51 9.22 -5.79 14.56
N ASP A 52 7.94 -6.11 14.72
CA ASP A 52 7.44 -7.49 14.69
C ASP A 52 7.59 -8.10 13.29
N ILE A 53 7.22 -7.35 12.24
CA ILE A 53 7.38 -7.79 10.84
C ILE A 53 8.86 -7.94 10.49
N SER A 54 9.70 -6.95 10.80
CA SER A 54 11.15 -7.05 10.54
C SER A 54 11.79 -8.20 11.31
N THR A 55 11.28 -8.52 12.51
CA THR A 55 11.73 -9.69 13.29
C THR A 55 11.32 -10.99 12.60
N LYS A 56 10.10 -11.11 12.07
CA LYS A 56 9.66 -12.28 11.28
C LYS A 56 10.55 -12.45 10.04
N ILE A 57 10.82 -11.38 9.31
CA ILE A 57 11.70 -11.39 8.13
C ILE A 57 13.13 -11.82 8.51
N LYS A 58 13.68 -11.28 9.60
CA LYS A 58 14.98 -11.71 10.14
C LYS A 58 15.00 -13.19 10.53
N ASN A 59 13.93 -13.73 11.09
CA ASN A 59 13.87 -15.15 11.43
C ASN A 59 13.85 -16.04 10.19
N ILE A 60 13.28 -15.57 9.08
CA ILE A 60 13.22 -16.30 7.80
C ILE A 60 14.56 -16.23 7.08
N TYR A 61 15.11 -15.03 6.95
CA TYR A 61 16.27 -14.77 6.09
C TYR A 61 17.60 -14.61 6.82
N GLY A 62 17.60 -14.51 8.14
CA GLY A 62 18.81 -14.24 8.91
C GLY A 62 19.43 -12.91 8.51
N ASP A 63 20.73 -12.92 8.20
CA ASP A 63 21.55 -11.77 7.81
C ASP A 63 21.87 -11.71 6.31
N ILE A 64 21.22 -12.53 5.47
CA ILE A 64 21.60 -12.67 4.04
C ILE A 64 21.56 -11.34 3.27
N PHE A 65 20.69 -10.40 3.70
CA PHE A 65 20.51 -9.13 3.01
C PHE A 65 21.49 -8.03 3.43
N LEU A 66 22.25 -8.21 4.52
CA LEU A 66 23.20 -7.19 5.02
C LEU A 66 24.28 -6.85 4.00
N ASN A 67 24.76 -7.85 3.26
CA ASN A 67 25.88 -7.71 2.31
C ASN A 67 25.46 -8.00 0.86
N SER A 68 24.16 -8.16 0.60
CA SER A 68 23.68 -8.47 -0.74
C SER A 68 23.50 -7.21 -1.59
N ASP A 69 23.28 -7.42 -2.89
CA ASP A 69 22.77 -6.38 -3.77
C ASP A 69 21.43 -5.84 -3.25
N LEU A 70 21.35 -4.52 -3.08
CA LEU A 70 20.19 -3.84 -2.47
C LEU A 70 18.90 -4.10 -3.25
N GLU A 71 18.96 -4.03 -4.58
CA GLU A 71 17.77 -4.21 -5.43
C GLU A 71 17.23 -5.64 -5.32
N LYS A 72 18.11 -6.64 -5.27
CA LYS A 72 17.71 -8.03 -5.04
C LYS A 72 17.11 -8.24 -3.65
N ALA A 73 17.72 -7.70 -2.60
CA ALA A 73 17.19 -7.79 -1.25
C ALA A 73 15.77 -7.21 -1.16
N GLN A 74 15.56 -6.02 -1.72
CA GLN A 74 14.27 -5.36 -1.72
C GLN A 74 13.20 -6.15 -2.49
N LYS A 75 13.56 -6.77 -3.63
CA LYS A 75 12.64 -7.61 -4.41
C LYS A 75 12.15 -8.85 -3.66
N GLU A 76 12.90 -9.36 -2.70
CA GLU A 76 12.50 -10.50 -1.87
C GLU A 76 11.82 -10.05 -0.57
N MET A 77 12.39 -9.05 0.11
CA MET A 77 11.92 -8.59 1.42
C MET A 77 10.59 -7.85 1.35
N PHE A 78 10.39 -6.96 0.37
CA PHE A 78 9.21 -6.09 0.33
C PHE A 78 7.90 -6.82 0.07
N PRO A 79 7.81 -7.79 -0.87
CA PRO A 79 6.60 -8.59 -1.04
C PRO A 79 6.24 -9.38 0.23
N LEU A 80 7.24 -10.00 0.87
CA LEU A 80 7.03 -10.74 2.11
C LEU A 80 6.55 -9.81 3.24
N ALA A 81 7.13 -8.62 3.38
CA ALA A 81 6.70 -7.65 4.37
C ALA A 81 5.23 -7.26 4.18
N THR A 82 4.81 -7.02 2.94
CA THR A 82 3.41 -6.72 2.61
C THR A 82 2.51 -7.91 2.93
N GLU A 83 2.90 -9.13 2.57
CA GLU A 83 2.14 -10.36 2.85
C GLU A 83 1.93 -10.56 4.36
N LEU A 84 2.99 -10.42 5.17
CA LEU A 84 2.91 -10.57 6.63
C LEU A 84 1.97 -9.56 7.30
N VAL A 85 1.87 -8.34 6.77
CA VAL A 85 0.88 -7.34 7.25
C VAL A 85 -0.52 -7.78 6.88
N LEU A 86 -0.73 -8.19 5.63
CA LEU A 86 -2.04 -8.60 5.15
C LEU A 86 -2.56 -9.83 5.89
N GLU A 87 -1.69 -10.81 6.17
CA GLU A 87 -2.01 -11.98 6.99
C GLU A 87 -2.45 -11.57 8.40
N GLY A 88 -1.75 -10.63 9.03
CA GLY A 88 -2.12 -10.12 10.36
C GLY A 88 -3.49 -9.44 10.36
N ILE A 89 -3.74 -8.56 9.38
CA ILE A 89 -5.05 -7.89 9.23
C ILE A 89 -6.14 -8.94 9.00
N LEU A 90 -5.90 -9.94 8.15
CA LEU A 90 -6.84 -11.01 7.87
C LEU A 90 -7.18 -11.82 9.13
N GLU A 91 -6.17 -12.15 9.93
CA GLU A 91 -6.35 -12.84 11.21
C GLU A 91 -7.18 -12.01 12.20
N ASP A 92 -6.87 -10.73 12.33
CA ASP A 92 -7.58 -9.80 13.22
C ASP A 92 -9.06 -9.68 12.86
N VAL A 93 -9.37 -9.40 11.59
CA VAL A 93 -10.76 -9.23 11.15
C VAL A 93 -11.53 -10.55 11.24
N THR A 94 -10.88 -11.67 10.94
CA THR A 94 -11.49 -13.00 11.06
C THR A 94 -11.82 -13.34 12.50
N THR A 95 -10.93 -12.98 13.44
CA THR A 95 -11.14 -13.16 14.90
C THR A 95 -12.34 -12.35 15.40
N LEU A 96 -12.58 -11.18 14.81
CA LEU A 96 -13.76 -10.36 15.07
C LEU A 96 -15.04 -10.86 14.37
N GLY A 97 -14.96 -11.96 13.61
CA GLY A 97 -16.07 -12.52 12.84
C GLY A 97 -16.41 -11.74 11.57
N ILE A 98 -15.53 -10.84 11.14
CA ILE A 98 -15.67 -10.08 9.89
C ILE A 98 -15.10 -10.93 8.75
N ARG A 99 -15.83 -11.02 7.65
CA ARG A 99 -15.40 -11.70 6.43
C ARG A 99 -15.58 -10.77 5.24
N PHE A 100 -14.58 -10.76 4.36
CA PHE A 100 -14.62 -10.07 3.08
C PHE A 100 -14.70 -11.12 1.98
N ASP A 101 -15.48 -10.81 0.94
CA ASP A 101 -15.61 -11.64 -0.26
C ASP A 101 -14.42 -11.43 -1.20
N GLU A 102 -13.87 -10.21 -1.22
CA GLU A 102 -12.72 -9.83 -2.07
C GLU A 102 -11.76 -8.88 -1.36
N TRP A 103 -10.47 -9.06 -1.62
CA TRP A 103 -9.39 -8.16 -1.20
C TRP A 103 -8.82 -7.48 -2.45
N PHE A 104 -9.15 -6.21 -2.65
CA PHE A 104 -8.92 -5.50 -3.88
C PHE A 104 -7.66 -4.63 -3.79
N SER A 105 -6.68 -4.89 -4.67
CA SER A 105 -5.39 -4.17 -4.72
C SER A 105 -5.48 -2.90 -5.59
N GLU A 106 -5.05 -1.76 -5.06
CA GLU A 106 -4.89 -0.52 -5.83
C GLU A 106 -3.83 -0.66 -6.93
N LYS A 107 -2.72 -1.34 -6.65
CA LYS A 107 -1.69 -1.65 -7.65
C LYS A 107 -2.29 -2.35 -8.88
N SER A 108 -3.27 -3.23 -8.68
CA SER A 108 -3.98 -3.91 -9.76
C SER A 108 -4.78 -2.96 -10.67
N LEU A 109 -5.20 -1.77 -10.20
CA LEU A 109 -5.89 -0.78 -11.04
C LEU A 109 -4.98 -0.20 -12.10
N VAL A 110 -3.72 0.07 -11.72
CA VAL A 110 -2.70 0.65 -12.60
C VAL A 110 -2.17 -0.42 -13.55
N GLU A 111 -1.81 -1.59 -13.03
CA GLU A 111 -1.22 -2.68 -13.85
C GLU A 111 -2.20 -3.19 -14.91
N ASN A 112 -3.50 -3.21 -14.62
CA ASN A 112 -4.52 -3.64 -15.57
C ASN A 112 -5.03 -2.52 -16.49
N GLY A 113 -4.42 -1.33 -16.45
CA GLY A 113 -4.81 -0.19 -17.28
C GLY A 113 -6.21 0.35 -16.99
N LYS A 114 -6.83 -0.05 -15.87
CA LYS A 114 -8.20 0.35 -15.53
C LYS A 114 -8.28 1.83 -15.22
N LEU A 115 -7.25 2.38 -14.58
CA LEU A 115 -7.14 3.79 -14.27
C LEU A 115 -7.07 4.64 -15.55
N GLU A 116 -6.17 4.27 -16.48
CA GLU A 116 -5.98 4.95 -17.76
C GLU A 116 -7.25 4.90 -18.60
N ASN A 117 -7.89 3.73 -18.67
CA ASN A 117 -9.15 3.56 -19.39
C ASN A 117 -10.27 4.43 -18.79
N CYS A 118 -10.38 4.51 -17.46
CA CYS A 118 -11.35 5.36 -16.78
C CYS A 118 -11.12 6.84 -17.11
N ILE A 119 -9.86 7.31 -17.03
CA ILE A 119 -9.50 8.69 -17.40
C ILE A 119 -9.89 8.96 -18.85
N LYS A 120 -9.54 8.06 -19.78
CA LYS A 120 -9.87 8.20 -21.20
C LYS A 120 -11.38 8.29 -21.43
N THR A 121 -12.17 7.44 -20.79
CA THR A 121 -13.64 7.50 -20.89
C THR A 121 -14.19 8.83 -20.37
N LEU A 122 -13.66 9.34 -19.26
CA LEU A 122 -14.08 10.64 -18.71
C LEU A 122 -13.65 11.82 -19.59
N GLU A 123 -12.50 11.74 -20.27
CA GLU A 123 -12.06 12.70 -21.29
C GLU A 123 -12.99 12.68 -22.51
N GLU A 124 -13.34 11.49 -23.02
CA GLU A 124 -14.26 11.30 -24.15
C GLU A 124 -15.67 11.84 -23.88
N GLN A 125 -16.13 11.75 -22.64
CA GLN A 125 -17.43 12.29 -22.22
C GLN A 125 -17.43 13.81 -22.00
N GLY A 126 -16.28 14.49 -22.17
CA GLY A 126 -16.14 15.92 -21.88
C GLY A 126 -16.35 16.25 -20.39
N ALA A 127 -16.27 15.24 -19.52
CA ALA A 127 -16.55 15.37 -18.09
C ALA A 127 -15.33 15.90 -17.31
N LEU A 128 -14.16 16.01 -17.93
CA LEU A 128 -12.94 16.47 -17.27
C LEU A 128 -12.54 17.87 -17.70
N LEU A 129 -12.34 18.74 -16.72
CA LEU A 129 -11.59 19.98 -16.91
C LEU A 129 -10.17 19.77 -16.40
N GLN A 130 -9.19 20.03 -17.26
CA GLN A 130 -7.78 19.91 -16.91
C GLN A 130 -7.33 21.17 -16.15
N LYS A 131 -6.79 21.01 -14.94
CA LYS A 131 -6.09 22.08 -14.23
C LYS A 131 -4.59 21.87 -14.35
N LYS A 132 -3.86 22.90 -14.80
CA LYS A 132 -2.41 22.95 -14.60
C LYS A 132 -2.12 23.28 -13.14
N MET A 133 -2.03 22.25 -12.31
CA MET A 133 -1.40 22.28 -10.99
C MET A 133 -0.35 21.17 -10.95
N ALA A 134 0.62 21.25 -10.05
CA ALA A 134 1.57 20.17 -9.79
C ALA A 134 1.14 19.45 -8.50
N PRO A 135 0.92 18.11 -8.51
CA PRO A 135 0.80 17.21 -9.67
C PRO A 135 -0.45 17.49 -10.53
N ARG A 136 -0.44 16.98 -11.77
CA ARG A 136 -1.49 17.20 -12.80
C ARG A 136 -2.84 16.73 -12.25
N GLY A 137 -3.81 17.63 -12.15
CA GLY A 137 -5.13 17.35 -11.56
C GLY A 137 -6.27 17.50 -12.56
N TYR A 138 -7.23 16.57 -12.49
CA TYR A 138 -8.49 16.63 -13.22
C TYR A 138 -9.64 16.87 -12.23
N TYR A 139 -10.66 17.60 -12.64
CA TYR A 139 -11.85 17.81 -11.81
C TYR A 139 -13.13 17.72 -12.63
N LEU A 140 -14.17 17.13 -12.01
CA LEU A 140 -15.51 17.05 -12.57
C LEU A 140 -16.22 18.41 -12.41
N PRO A 141 -16.76 19.04 -13.49
CA PRO A 141 -17.43 20.34 -13.44
C PRO A 141 -18.58 20.40 -12.43
N SER A 142 -19.32 19.29 -12.28
CA SER A 142 -20.42 19.14 -11.32
C SER A 142 -19.96 19.14 -9.86
N LEU A 143 -18.70 18.80 -9.61
CA LEU A 143 -18.07 18.75 -8.29
C LEU A 143 -17.21 19.98 -7.98
N ALA A 144 -17.18 20.99 -8.86
CA ALA A 144 -16.46 22.24 -8.63
C ALA A 144 -16.90 23.02 -7.37
N LYS A 145 -18.01 22.62 -6.71
CA LYS A 145 -18.45 23.14 -5.39
C LYS A 145 -18.14 22.24 -4.19
N LYS A 146 -17.59 21.04 -4.37
CA LYS A 146 -17.13 20.16 -3.29
C LYS A 146 -15.78 19.56 -3.66
N LYS A 147 -14.72 20.04 -2.99
CA LYS A 147 -13.36 19.50 -3.08
C LYS A 147 -13.40 17.97 -3.01
N ILE A 148 -13.12 17.31 -4.13
CA ILE A 148 -12.61 15.95 -4.11
C ILE A 148 -11.10 16.12 -4.24
N MET A 149 -10.41 15.98 -3.11
CA MET A 149 -8.98 15.75 -3.07
C MET A 149 -8.81 14.28 -3.47
N CYS A 150 -8.25 14.02 -4.65
CA CYS A 150 -7.65 12.72 -4.89
C CYS A 150 -6.47 12.60 -3.92
N LEU A 151 -6.43 11.50 -3.17
CA LEU A 151 -5.35 11.14 -2.27
C LEU A 151 -4.04 10.91 -3.03
#